data_AF-A0A1I3WF21-F1
#
_entry.id   AF-A0A1I3WF21-F1
#
_cell.length_a   1.000
_cell.length_b   1.000
_cell.length_c   1.000
_cell.angle_alpha   90.00
_cell.angle_beta   90.00
_cell.angle_gamma   90.00
#
_symmetry.space_group_name_H-M   'P 1'
#
loop_
_entity.id
_entity.type
_entity.pdbx_description
1 polymer ?
#
loop_
_entity_poly.entity_id
_entity_poly.type
_entity_poly.pdbx_seq_one_letter_code
_entity_poly.pdbx_strand_id
1 'polypeptide(L)' 'MKGSNPYHCCATCQHFRVEKTTGNVSYRCSRLTYETRPEYQFQCWSPKESVKRLMDARHEKTEE' A
#
# COMPACT_ATOMS: atom_id res chain seq x y z
N MET A 1 1.15 9.62 -20.83
CA MET A 1 2.02 8.45 -20.53
C MET A 1 1.40 7.67 -19.38
N LYS A 2 1.39 6.34 -19.51
CA LYS A 2 0.70 5.37 -18.65
C LYS A 2 0.90 5.61 -17.14
N GLY A 3 -0.21 5.89 -16.44
CA GLY A 3 -0.71 5.06 -15.33
C GLY A 3 0.28 4.56 -14.29
N SER A 4 1.19 5.39 -13.79
CA SER A 4 1.84 5.09 -12.52
C SER A 4 0.88 5.52 -11.42
N ASN A 5 -0.09 4.68 -11.07
CA ASN A 5 -0.93 4.92 -9.90
C ASN A 5 0.01 5.06 -8.69
N PRO A 6 0.25 6.27 -8.15
CA PRO A 6 1.22 6.48 -7.05
C PRO A 6 0.81 5.73 -5.78
N TYR A 7 -0.40 5.19 -5.79
CA TYR A 7 -1.00 4.47 -4.69
C TYR A 7 -0.76 2.96 -4.70
N HIS A 8 -0.26 2.37 -5.79
CA HIS A 8 -0.03 0.91 -5.93
C HIS A 8 1.16 0.38 -5.11
N CYS A 9 1.55 1.07 -4.05
CA CYS A 9 2.62 0.63 -3.17
C CYS A 9 2.12 -0.39 -2.14
N CYS A 10 2.97 -1.35 -1.78
CA CYS A 10 2.62 -2.34 -0.76
C CYS A 10 2.33 -1.68 0.60
N ALA A 11 2.96 -0.54 0.91
CA ALA A 11 2.75 0.21 2.15
C ALA A 11 1.28 0.64 2.39
N THR A 12 0.51 0.89 1.33
CA THR A 12 -0.90 1.31 1.41
C THR A 12 -1.87 0.12 1.39
N CYS A 13 -1.35 -1.10 1.24
CA CYS A 13 -2.14 -2.32 1.17
C CYS A 13 -2.65 -2.74 2.56
N GLN A 14 -3.86 -3.29 2.60
CA GLN A 14 -4.43 -3.85 3.84
C GLN A 14 -3.65 -5.04 4.40
N HIS A 15 -2.96 -5.77 3.52
CA HIS A 15 -2.21 -6.97 3.89
C HIS A 15 -0.79 -6.69 4.35
N PHE A 16 -0.33 -5.43 4.29
CA PHE A 16 1.00 -5.04 4.74
C PHE A 16 1.08 -5.07 6.27
N ARG A 17 1.98 -5.91 6.79
CA ARG A 17 2.29 -6.03 8.22
C ARG A 17 3.74 -5.64 8.45
N VAL A 18 3.95 -4.90 9.54
CA VAL A 18 5.28 -4.51 9.99
C VAL A 18 5.60 -5.39 11.20
N GLU A 19 6.64 -6.19 11.08
CA GLU A 19 7.16 -7.04 12.15
C GLU A 19 8.41 -6.36 12.72
N LYS A 20 8.31 -5.88 13.96
CA LYS A 20 9.42 -5.25 14.68
C LYS A 20 10.04 -6.31 15.57
N THR A 21 11.16 -6.87 15.13
CA THR A 21 11.96 -7.82 15.92
C THR A 21 13.10 -7.06 16.61
N THR A 22 13.66 -7.59 17.70
CA THR A 22 14.71 -6.95 18.52
C THR A 22 15.91 -6.50 17.68
N GLY A 23 15.86 -5.26 17.18
CA GLY A 23 16.89 -4.63 16.34
C GLY A 23 16.61 -4.57 14.83
N ASN A 24 15.56 -5.22 14.31
CA ASN A 24 15.26 -5.23 12.88
C ASN A 24 13.77 -5.01 12.60
N VAL A 25 13.48 -4.14 11.64
CA VAL A 25 12.13 -3.97 11.09
C VAL A 25 12.04 -4.80 9.82
N SER A 26 11.22 -5.84 9.85
CA SER A 26 10.88 -6.63 8.68
C SER A 26 9.46 -6.29 8.25
N TYR A 27 9.20 -6.30 6.95
CA TYR A 27 7.83 -6.10 6.45
C TYR A 27 7.37 -7.38 5.80
N ARG A 28 6.15 -7.80 6.08
CA ARG A 28 5.59 -9.05 5.57
C ARG A 28 4.21 -8.82 4.99
N CYS A 29 3.94 -9.49 3.87
CA CYS A 29 2.61 -9.50 3.29
C CYS A 29 1.80 -10.65 3.91
N SER A 30 0.67 -10.35 4.56
CA SER A 30 -0.20 -11.38 5.14
C SER A 30 -0.90 -12.26 4.10
N ARG A 31 -0.99 -11.80 2.85
CA ARG A 31 -1.66 -12.53 1.76
C ARG A 31 -0.75 -13.57 1.14
N LEU A 32 0.50 -13.19 0.90
CA LEU A 32 1.48 -14.02 0.20
C LEU A 32 2.53 -14.61 1.15
N THR A 33 2.50 -14.18 2.41
CA THR A 33 3.32 -14.72 3.50
C THR A 33 4.83 -14.55 3.26
N TYR A 34 5.23 -13.65 2.37
CA TYR A 34 6.62 -13.29 2.07
C TYR A 34 7.06 -11.96 2.69
N GLU A 35 8.37 -11.79 2.84
CA GLU A 35 8.99 -10.50 3.15
C GLU A 35 8.88 -9.54 1.97
N THR A 36 8.32 -8.38 2.25
CA THR A 36 8.02 -7.34 1.27
C THR A 36 8.77 -6.06 1.62
N ARG A 37 8.84 -5.11 0.69
CA ARG A 37 9.28 -3.75 0.99
C ARG A 37 8.16 -2.75 0.72
N PRO A 38 8.09 -1.63 1.44
CA PRO A 38 7.09 -0.58 1.20
C PRO A 38 7.17 0.03 -0.20
N GLU A 39 8.35 -0.05 -0.83
CA GLU A 39 8.66 0.43 -2.18
C GLU A 39 8.13 -0.48 -3.29
N TYR A 40 7.71 -1.71 -2.96
CA TYR A 40 7.29 -2.68 -3.95
C TYR A 40 5.87 -2.40 -4.43
N GLN A 41 5.68 -2.54 -5.75
CA GLN A 41 4.40 -2.39 -6.40
C GLN A 41 3.87 -3.77 -6.77
N PHE A 42 2.81 -4.20 -6.09
CA PHE A 42 2.18 -5.48 -6.38
C PHE A 42 0.96 -5.30 -7.26
N GLN A 43 0.74 -6.26 -8.16
CA GLN A 43 -0.46 -6.27 -8.98
C GLN A 43 -1.71 -6.61 -8.14
N CYS A 44 -1.56 -7.36 -7.05
CA CYS A 44 -2.65 -7.70 -6.13
C CYS A 44 -2.96 -6.60 -5.09
N TRP A 45 -2.72 -5.33 -5.45
CA TRP A 45 -2.86 -4.20 -4.54
C TRP A 45 -4.32 -4.04 -4.07
N SER A 46 -4.53 -4.07 -2.76
CA SER A 46 -5.83 -3.85 -2.13
C SER A 46 -5.70 -2.77 -1.06
N PRO A 47 -6.12 -1.52 -1.35
CA PRO A 47 -6.03 -0.43 -0.38
C PRO A 47 -6.92 -0.71 0.82
N LYS A 48 -6.45 -0.29 2.01
CA LYS A 48 -7.28 -0.24 3.23
C LYS A 48 -8.47 0.69 3.00
N GLU A 49 -9.56 0.47 3.72
CA GLU A 49 -10.74 1.35 3.65
C GLU A 49 -10.38 2.82 3.91
N SER A 50 -9.49 3.11 4.87
CA SER A 50 -9.00 4.47 5.12
C SER A 50 -8.32 5.09 3.89
N VAL A 51 -7.56 4.29 3.12
CA VAL A 51 -6.90 4.76 1.89
C VAL A 51 -7.93 4.97 0.77
N LYS A 52 -8.94 4.10 0.65
CA LYS A 52 -10.06 4.33 -0.28
C LYS A 52 -10.80 5.63 0.01
N ARG A 53 -11.10 5.91 1.29
CA ARG A 53 -11.74 7.18 1.70
C ARG A 53 -10.87 8.40 1.39
N LEU A 54 -9.55 8.29 1.59
CA LEU A 54 -8.61 9.36 1.24
C LEU A 54 -8.48 9.58 -0.27
N MET A 55 -8.60 8.52 -1.07
CA MET A 55 -8.62 8.61 -2.53
C MET A 55 -9.88 9.31 -3.02
N ASP A 56 -11.03 8.90 -2.49
CA ASP A 56 -12.34 9.47 -2.80
C ASP A 56 -12.36 10.98 -2.49
N ALA A 57 -11.95 11.36 -1.28
CA ALA A 57 -11.82 12.76 -0.87
C ALA A 57 -10.81 13.58 -1.69
N ARG A 58 -9.83 12.93 -2.33
CA ARG A 58 -8.83 13.60 -3.17
C ARG A 58 -9.27 13.67 -4.63
N HIS A 59 -10.06 12.71 -5.10
CA HIS A 59 -10.65 12.73 -6.45
C HIS A 59 -11.60 13.93 -6.62
N GLU A 60 -12.29 14.33 -5.54
CA GLU A 60 -13.13 15.54 -5.50
C GLU A 60 -12.35 16.86 -5.62
N LYS A 61 -11.02 16.85 -5.45
CA LYS A 61 -10.14 18.04 -5.49
C LYS A 61 -9.38 18.20 -6.82
N THR A 62 -9.55 17.30 -7.79
CA THR A 62 -8.91 17.35 -9.12
C THR A 62 -9.95 17.64 -10.20
N GLU A 63 -10.98 18.42 -9.90
CA GLU A 63 -11.90 18.96 -10.90
C GLU A 63 -12.23 20.41 -10.47
N GLU A 64 -11.21 21.27 -10.39
CA GLU A 64 -11.37 22.75 -10.41
C GLU A 64 -10.17 23.38 -11.14
#